data_AF-A0A3C0PPI8-F1
#
_entry.id   AF-A0A3C0PPI8-F1
#
_cell.length_a   1.000
_cell.length_b   1.000
_cell.length_c   1.000
_cell.angle_alpha   90.00
_cell.angle_beta   90.00
_cell.angle_gamma   90.00
#
_symmetry.space_group_name_H-M   'P 1'
#
loop_
_entity.id
_entity.type
_entity.pdbx_description
1 polymer ?
#
loop_
_entity_poly.entity_id
_entity_poly.type
_entity_poly.pdbx_seq_one_letter_code
_entity_poly.pdbx_strand_id
1 'polypeptide(L)'
;MVEINYFIDIILPIATFFAVAWCLPTFLARFVSMTFKGLIMNGIFSIGVLIVLGASYMWWVGGIDAGEGSILSALWHSLRFALIWAPVLVLALIVQPQRWRPDL
;
A
#
# COMPACT_ATOMS: atom_id res chain seq x y z
N MET A 1 7.37 20.28 24.47
CA MET A 1 6.24 19.81 23.66
C MET A 1 6.76 19.69 22.25
N VAL A 2 6.71 18.50 21.65
CA VAL A 2 7.08 18.34 20.23
C VAL A 2 5.96 19.00 19.41
N GLU A 3 6.29 20.01 18.61
CA GLU A 3 5.32 20.59 17.68
C GLU A 3 5.03 19.58 16.58
N ILE A 4 3.78 19.12 16.50
CA ILE A 4 3.31 18.25 15.43
C ILE A 4 3.14 19.13 14.19
N ASN A 5 3.94 18.87 13.16
CA ASN A 5 3.74 19.49 11.87
C ASN A 5 2.69 18.68 11.11
N TYR A 6 1.42 19.10 11.21
CA TYR A 6 0.29 18.45 10.56
C TYR A 6 0.52 18.10 9.08
N PHE A 7 1.28 18.93 8.35
CA PHE A 7 1.56 18.67 6.96
C PHE A 7 2.50 17.47 6.76
N ILE A 8 3.60 17.44 7.49
CA ILE A 8 4.63 16.40 7.37
C ILE A 8 4.21 15.10 8.07
N ASP A 9 3.57 15.22 9.23
CA ASP A 9 3.30 14.09 10.12
C ASP A 9 1.96 13.39 9.84
N ILE A 10 1.06 14.04 9.10
CA ILE A 10 -0.29 13.50 8.85
C ILE A 10 -0.66 13.56 7.37
N ILE A 11 -0.60 14.74 6.75
CA ILE A 11 -1.08 14.92 5.36
C ILE A 11 -0.18 14.17 4.38
N LEU A 12 1.14 14.35 4.48
CA LEU A 12 2.11 13.74 3.57
C LEU A 12 2.06 12.20 3.58
N PRO A 13 2.01 11.51 4.73
CA PRO A 13 1.84 10.06 4.78
C PRO A 13 0.54 9.62 4.11
N ILE A 14 -0.60 10.22 4.49
CA ILE A 14 -1.92 9.87 3.94
C ILE A 14 -1.94 10.04 2.41
N ALA A 15 -1.43 11.16 1.91
CA ALA A 15 -1.34 11.42 0.48
C ALA A 15 -0.42 10.39 -0.22
N THR A 16 0.69 10.02 0.40
CA THR A 16 1.62 9.01 -0.14
C THR A 16 0.96 7.63 -0.20
N PHE A 17 0.29 7.18 0.86
CA PHE A 17 -0.43 5.91 0.86
C PHE A 17 -1.55 5.90 -0.18
N PHE A 18 -2.32 6.97 -0.29
CA PHE A 18 -3.36 7.10 -1.30
C PHE A 18 -2.79 7.03 -2.72
N ALA A 19 -1.74 7.80 -2.99
CA ALA A 19 -1.09 7.82 -4.30
C ALA A 19 -0.54 6.45 -4.66
N VAL A 20 0.11 5.74 -3.73
CA VAL A 20 0.65 4.39 -3.96
C VAL A 20 -0.48 3.38 -4.16
N ALA A 21 -1.53 3.42 -3.32
CA ALA A 21 -2.68 2.53 -3.43
C ALA A 21 -3.42 2.66 -4.77
N TRP A 22 -3.37 3.83 -5.40
CA TRP A 22 -3.96 4.07 -6.72
C TRP A 22 -2.99 3.80 -7.88
N CYS A 23 -1.79 4.39 -7.83
CA CYS A 23 -0.85 4.37 -8.96
C CYS A 23 -0.19 3.00 -9.12
N LEU A 24 0.11 2.30 -8.03
CA LEU A 24 0.83 1.03 -8.08
C LEU A 24 0.04 -0.07 -8.80
N PRO A 25 -1.23 -0.36 -8.46
CA PRO A 25 -2.00 -1.35 -9.21
C PRO A 25 -2.21 -0.95 -10.67
N THR A 26 -2.31 0.35 -10.96
CA THR A 26 -2.43 0.90 -12.33
C THR A 26 -1.16 0.72 -13.14
N PHE A 27 0.00 0.88 -12.50
CA PHE A 27 1.30 0.66 -13.12
C PHE A 27 1.56 -0.84 -13.34
N LEU A 28 1.34 -1.67 -12.32
CA LEU A 28 1.53 -3.12 -12.39
C LEU A 28 0.64 -3.79 -13.44
N ALA A 29 -0.57 -3.27 -13.66
CA ALA A 29 -1.44 -3.75 -14.72
C ALA A 29 -0.85 -3.62 -16.14
N ARG A 30 0.27 -2.89 -16.33
CA ARG A 30 1.04 -2.83 -17.60
C ARG A 30 1.95 -4.04 -17.81
N PHE A 31 2.33 -4.73 -16.73
CA PHE A 31 3.30 -5.83 -16.75
C PHE A 31 2.67 -7.17 -16.41
N VAL A 32 1.56 -7.15 -15.66
CA VAL A 32 0.89 -8.36 -15.20
C VAL A 32 -0.07 -8.88 -16.28
N SER A 33 -0.11 -10.21 -16.42
CA SER A 33 -0.96 -10.89 -17.40
C SER A 33 -2.43 -10.52 -17.25
N MET A 34 -3.15 -10.49 -18.36
CA MET A 34 -4.56 -10.08 -18.46
C MET A 34 -5.57 -11.12 -17.89
N THR A 35 -5.10 -11.99 -16.99
CA THR A 35 -5.87 -13.12 -16.46
C THR A 35 -6.33 -12.84 -15.03
N PHE A 36 -7.31 -13.62 -14.55
CA PHE A 36 -7.73 -13.58 -13.14
C PHE A 36 -6.55 -13.82 -12.16
N LYS A 37 -5.60 -14.69 -12.52
CA LYS A 37 -4.38 -14.92 -11.74
C LYS A 37 -3.51 -13.66 -11.70
N GLY A 38 -3.41 -12.94 -12.81
CA GLY A 38 -2.74 -11.65 -12.86
C GLY A 38 -3.38 -10.62 -11.93
N LEU A 39 -4.72 -10.57 -11.88
CA LEU A 39 -5.44 -9.64 -11.01
C LEU A 39 -5.09 -9.89 -9.53
N ILE A 40 -5.09 -11.17 -9.13
CA ILE A 40 -4.71 -11.59 -7.77
C ILE A 40 -3.25 -11.20 -7.48
N MET A 41 -2.32 -11.49 -8.39
CA MET A 41 -0.92 -11.13 -8.21
C MET A 41 -0.72 -9.61 -8.07
N ASN A 42 -1.42 -8.81 -8.88
CA ASN A 42 -1.37 -7.36 -8.80
C ASN A 42 -1.86 -6.86 -7.43
N GLY A 43 -2.98 -7.41 -6.94
CA GLY A 43 -3.50 -7.12 -5.61
C GLY A 43 -2.51 -7.45 -4.50
N ILE A 44 -1.96 -8.68 -4.50
CA ILE A 44 -1.00 -9.13 -3.48
C ILE A 44 0.25 -8.24 -3.48
N PHE A 45 0.80 -7.94 -4.66
CA PHE A 45 2.01 -7.12 -4.76
C PHE A 45 1.76 -5.69 -4.31
N SER A 46 0.60 -5.13 -4.69
CA SER A 46 0.20 -3.78 -4.29
C SER A 46 0.01 -3.65 -2.78
N ILE A 47 -0.63 -4.65 -2.15
CA ILE A 47 -0.77 -4.73 -0.69
C ILE A 47 0.60 -4.89 -0.03
N GLY A 48 1.47 -5.75 -0.56
CA GLY A 48 2.83 -5.94 -0.05
C GLY A 48 3.63 -4.64 0.01
N VAL A 49 3.58 -3.83 -1.05
CA VAL A 49 4.26 -2.53 -1.07
C VAL A 49 3.65 -1.56 -0.06
N LEU A 50 2.32 -1.53 0.10
CA LEU A 50 1.69 -0.70 1.13
C LEU A 50 2.10 -1.10 2.55
N ILE A 51 2.26 -2.41 2.83
CA ILE A 51 2.75 -2.91 4.12
C ILE A 51 4.20 -2.46 4.35
N VAL A 52 5.07 -2.58 3.35
CA VAL A 52 6.47 -2.14 3.45
C VAL A 52 6.57 -0.63 3.63
N LEU A 53 5.73 0.14 2.95
CA LEU A 53 5.65 1.58 3.10
C LEU A 53 5.16 1.97 4.51
N GLY A 54 4.15 1.25 5.03
CA GLY A 54 3.67 1.34 6.42
C GLY A 54 4.79 1.10 7.43
N ALA A 55 5.54 0.02 7.24
CA ALA A 55 6.61 -0.34 8.15
C ALA A 55 7.75 0.67 8.10
N SER A 56 8.10 1.17 6.90
CA SER A 56 9.09 2.23 6.70
C SER A 56 8.67 3.54 7.38
N TYR A 57 7.39 3.92 7.29
CA TYR A 57 6.86 5.10 7.96
C TYR A 57 6.90 4.95 9.49
N MET A 58 6.48 3.79 10.02
CA MET A 58 6.56 3.52 11.46
C MET A 58 8.00 3.51 11.97
N TRP A 59 8.95 3.02 11.17
CA TRP A 59 10.37 3.08 11.49
C TRP A 59 10.88 4.53 11.53
N TRP A 60 10.47 5.34 10.55
CA TRP A 60 10.83 6.76 10.48
C TRP A 60 10.29 7.56 11.66
N VAL A 61 9.03 7.35 12.04
CA VAL A 61 8.35 8.07 13.13
C VAL A 61 8.73 7.52 14.51
N GLY A 62 8.89 6.20 14.63
CA GLY A 62 9.19 5.52 15.89
C GLY A 62 10.67 5.55 16.30
N GLY A 63 11.58 5.81 15.36
CA GLY A 63 13.02 5.84 15.61
C GLY A 63 13.65 4.45 15.83
N ILE A 64 14.99 4.43 15.86
CA ILE A 64 15.86 3.23 15.97
C ILE A 64 15.64 2.47 17.31
N ASP A 65 14.93 3.06 18.28
CA ASP A 65 14.62 2.45 19.59
C ASP A 65 13.48 1.41 19.55
N ALA A 66 12.93 1.14 18.37
CA ALA A 66 11.98 0.06 18.16
C ALA A 66 12.72 -1.30 18.24
N GLY A 67 13.02 -1.75 19.47
CA GLY A 67 13.85 -2.92 19.79
C GLY A 67 13.46 -4.24 19.10
N GLU A 68 14.32 -5.26 19.25
CA GLU A 68 14.30 -6.60 18.60
C GLU A 68 13.00 -7.42 18.86
N GLY A 69 11.91 -6.97 18.25
CA GLY A 69 10.53 -7.44 18.42
C GLY A 69 9.52 -6.50 17.76
N SER A 70 9.95 -5.27 17.45
CA SER A 70 9.14 -4.22 16.82
C SER A 70 8.78 -4.52 15.37
N ILE A 71 9.62 -5.20 14.59
CA ILE A 71 9.42 -5.38 13.13
C ILE A 71 8.15 -6.18 12.84
N LEU A 72 7.91 -7.27 13.56
CA LEU A 72 6.72 -8.11 13.35
C LEU A 72 5.45 -7.37 13.80
N SER A 73 5.54 -6.60 14.88
CA SER A 73 4.45 -5.73 15.34
C SER A 73 4.18 -4.57 14.36
N ALA A 74 5.22 -4.01 13.76
CA ALA A 74 5.16 -2.91 12.80
C ALA A 74 4.57 -3.43 11.48
N LEU A 75 4.97 -4.61 11.02
CA LEU A 75 4.35 -5.28 9.88
C LEU A 75 2.86 -5.58 10.13
N TRP A 76 2.52 -6.06 11.33
CA TRP A 76 1.11 -6.33 11.69
C TRP A 76 0.26 -5.05 11.74
N HIS A 77 0.78 -3.96 12.33
CA HIS A 77 0.09 -2.67 12.32
C HIS A 77 0.02 -2.09 10.91
N SER A 78 1.08 -2.24 10.12
CA SER A 78 1.14 -1.78 8.73
C SER A 78 0.18 -2.55 7.83
N LEU A 79 -0.06 -3.83 8.11
CA LEU A 79 -1.11 -4.61 7.44
C LEU A 79 -2.50 -4.02 7.71
N ARG A 80 -2.80 -3.66 8.97
CA ARG A 80 -4.07 -3.00 9.31
C ARG A 80 -4.22 -1.66 8.62
N PHE A 81 -3.15 -0.88 8.55
CA PHE A 81 -3.13 0.38 7.80
C PHE A 81 -3.29 0.17 6.29
N ALA A 82 -2.65 -0.84 5.70
CA ALA A 82 -2.80 -1.17 4.28
C ALA A 82 -4.25 -1.58 3.94
N LEU A 83 -4.95 -2.25 4.87
CA LEU A 83 -6.35 -2.61 4.71
C LEU A 83 -7.30 -1.40 4.66
N ILE A 84 -6.95 -0.27 5.30
CA ILE A 84 -7.72 0.99 5.17
C ILE A 84 -7.76 1.44 3.71
N TRP A 85 -6.70 1.17 2.96
CA TRP A 85 -6.55 1.53 1.55
C TRP A 85 -7.07 0.46 0.60
N ALA A 86 -7.55 -0.69 1.11
CA ALA A 86 -8.08 -1.77 0.28
C ALA A 86 -9.23 -1.32 -0.64
N PRO A 87 -10.20 -0.47 -0.22
CA PRO A 87 -11.23 0.04 -1.12
C PRO A 87 -10.67 0.86 -2.28
N VAL A 88 -9.65 1.69 -2.03
CA VAL A 88 -8.97 2.49 -3.06
C VAL A 88 -8.25 1.57 -4.05
N LEU A 89 -7.58 0.54 -3.54
CA LEU A 89 -6.87 -0.45 -4.34
C LEU A 89 -7.86 -1.27 -5.21
N VAL A 90 -8.98 -1.69 -4.63
CA VAL A 90 -10.06 -2.39 -5.36
C VAL A 90 -10.66 -1.50 -6.44
N LEU A 91 -10.96 -0.24 -6.13
CA LEU A 91 -11.43 0.74 -7.12
C LEU A 91 -10.40 0.93 -8.24
N ALA A 92 -9.13 1.10 -7.91
CA ALA A 92 -8.05 1.26 -8.89
C ALA A 92 -7.90 0.03 -9.80
N LEU A 93 -8.20 -1.18 -9.30
CA LEU A 93 -8.21 -2.40 -10.10
C LEU A 93 -9.47 -2.50 -10.99
N ILE A 94 -10.65 -2.18 -10.48
CA ILE A 94 -11.93 -2.26 -11.21
C ILE A 94 -12.00 -1.22 -12.33
N VAL A 95 -11.47 -0.02 -12.11
CA VAL A 95 -11.46 1.10 -13.08
C VAL A 95 -10.47 0.85 -14.23
N GLN A 96 -9.80 -0.31 -14.29
CA GLN A 96 -8.96 -0.72 -15.42
C GLN A 96 -9.79 -1.54 -16.42
N PRO A 97 -10.56 -0.90 -17.34
CA PRO A 97 -11.75 -1.50 -17.90
C PRO A 97 -11.46 -2.42 -19.10
N GLN A 98 -10.19 -2.69 -19.44
CA GLN A 98 -9.85 -3.32 -20.73
C GLN A 98 -8.71 -4.35 -20.70
N ARG A 99 -8.17 -4.69 -19.51
CA ARG A 99 -7.01 -5.61 -19.41
C ARG A 99 -7.28 -6.92 -18.71
N TRP A 100 -8.50 -7.21 -18.30
CA TRP A 100 -8.83 -8.44 -17.58
C TRP A 100 -9.88 -9.23 -18.34
N ARG A 101 -9.67 -9.38 -19.66
CA ARG A 101 -10.54 -10.26 -20.44
C ARG A 101 -10.16 -11.70 -20.09
N PRO A 102 -11.12 -12.56 -19.71
CA PRO A 102 -10.86 -13.97 -19.70
C PRO A 102 -10.46 -14.37 -21.11
N ASP A 103 -9.32 -15.06 -21.25
CA ASP A 103 -8.97 -15.77 -22.47
C ASP A 103 -10.08 -16.83 -22.67
N LEU A 104 -11.07 -16.49 -23.50
CA LEU A 104 -12.10 -17.38 -24.01
C LEU A 104 -11.81 -17.61 -25.50
#